data_AF-A0A1J3DT62-F1
#
_entry.id   AF-A0A1J3DT62-F1
#
_cell.length_a   1.000
_cell.length_b   1.000
_cell.length_c   1.000
_cell.angle_alpha   90.00
_cell.angle_beta   90.00
_cell.angle_gamma   90.00
#
_symmetry.space_group_name_H-M   'P 1'
#
loop_
_entity.id
_entity.type
_entity.pdbx_description
1 polymer ?
#
loop_
_entity_poly.entity_id
_entity_poly.type
_entity_poly.pdbx_seq_one_letter_code
_entity_poly.pdbx_strand_id
1 'polypeptide(L)'
;NKFPSLREQDILGKTDIEIFDGAGVKESQDFKKEVLEKGMASKREITFETELFGSKTFLIYVEPVYNKLGEKIGINYMGMEVTD
;
A
#
# COMPACT_ATOMS: atom_id res chain seq x y z
N ASN A 1 -10.38 -9.07 16.85
CA ASN A 1 -10.94 -8.83 15.52
C ASN A 1 -9.95 -9.39 14.51
N LYS A 2 -10.28 -10.39 13.68
CA LYS A 2 -9.29 -10.97 12.72
C LYS A 2 -8.89 -9.98 11.62
N PHE A 3 -9.74 -8.98 11.38
CA PHE A 3 -9.48 -7.88 10.47
C PHE A 3 -9.86 -6.57 11.17
N PRO A 4 -8.91 -5.64 11.36
CA PRO A 4 -9.23 -4.32 11.85
C PRO A 4 -10.07 -3.58 10.80
N SER A 5 -11.20 -3.03 11.21
CA SER A 5 -12.07 -2.23 10.34
C SER A 5 -11.77 -0.76 10.54
N LEU A 6 -11.16 -0.14 9.53
CA LEU A 6 -11.07 1.31 9.44
C LEU A 6 -12.32 1.85 8.74
N ARG A 7 -12.87 2.99 9.18
CA ARG A 7 -13.96 3.65 8.47
C ARG A 7 -13.38 4.48 7.32
N GLU A 8 -14.20 4.80 6.33
CA GLU A 8 -13.79 5.64 5.19
C GLU A 8 -13.12 6.94 5.63
N GLN A 9 -13.69 7.65 6.61
CA GLN A 9 -13.13 8.88 7.18
C GLN A 9 -11.76 8.71 7.86
N ASP A 10 -11.42 7.48 8.25
CA ASP A 10 -10.14 7.18 8.89
C ASP A 10 -9.03 7.02 7.84
N ILE A 11 -9.38 6.80 6.56
CA ILE A 11 -8.46 6.46 5.45
C ILE A 11 -8.44 7.50 4.31
N LEU A 12 -9.62 7.94 3.85
CA LEU A 12 -9.72 8.77 2.66
C LEU A 12 -9.06 10.14 2.87
N GLY A 13 -8.19 10.53 1.94
CA GLY A 13 -7.45 11.79 1.99
C GLY A 13 -6.21 11.77 2.89
N LYS A 14 -5.86 10.62 3.48
CA LYS A 14 -4.66 10.44 4.30
C LYS A 14 -3.63 9.57 3.60
N THR A 15 -2.37 9.76 3.95
CA THR A 15 -1.24 8.93 3.55
C THR A 15 -1.12 7.69 4.44
N ASP A 16 -0.43 6.65 3.97
CA ASP A 16 -0.29 5.41 4.76
C ASP A 16 0.37 5.68 6.13
N ILE A 17 1.35 6.60 6.17
CA ILE A 17 2.06 6.99 7.39
C ILE A 17 1.22 7.82 8.38
N GLU A 18 0.07 8.36 7.95
CA GLU A 18 -0.88 9.04 8.83
C GLU A 18 -1.92 8.08 9.41
N ILE A 19 -2.01 6.86 8.87
CA ILE A 19 -2.99 5.84 9.27
C ILE A 19 -2.33 4.72 10.06
N PHE A 20 -1.08 4.38 9.70
CA PHE A 20 -0.34 3.26 10.28
C PHE A 20 1.09 3.67 10.65
N ASP A 21 1.60 3.04 11.70
CA ASP A 21 2.99 3.14 12.12
C ASP A 21 3.78 1.89 11.72
N GLY A 22 5.11 2.00 11.66
CA GLY A 22 6.02 0.88 11.46
C GLY A 22 6.84 0.93 10.15
N ALA A 23 7.93 0.17 10.11
CA ALA A 23 8.88 0.18 9.00
C ALA A 23 8.25 -0.25 7.66
N GLY A 24 7.40 -1.27 7.68
CA GLY A 24 6.68 -1.75 6.49
C GLY A 24 5.74 -0.72 5.87
N VAL A 25 5.19 0.20 6.68
CA VAL A 25 4.34 1.30 6.18
C VAL A 25 5.16 2.26 5.33
N LYS A 26 6.32 2.69 5.83
CA LYS A 26 7.23 3.54 5.08
C LYS A 26 7.73 2.85 3.81
N GLU A 27 8.10 1.57 3.91
CA GLU A 27 8.53 0.79 2.76
C GLU A 27 7.44 0.70 1.68
N SER A 28 6.19 0.43 2.07
CA SER A 28 5.04 0.39 1.17
C SER A 28 4.79 1.74 0.50
N GLN A 29 4.87 2.84 1.26
CA GLN A 29 4.70 4.18 0.71
C GLN A 29 5.81 4.53 -0.31
N ASP A 30 7.07 4.20 0.01
CA ASP A 30 8.21 4.45 -0.88
C ASP A 30 8.11 3.56 -2.13
N PHE A 31 7.66 2.32 -2.00
CA PHE A 31 7.41 1.42 -3.12
C PHE A 31 6.32 1.95 -4.07
N LYS A 32 5.21 2.48 -3.53
CA LYS A 32 4.15 3.12 -4.32
C LYS A 32 4.69 4.34 -5.08
N LYS A 33 5.53 5.17 -4.46
CA LYS A 33 6.19 6.31 -5.12
C LYS A 33 7.12 5.85 -6.23
N GLU A 34 7.94 4.82 -6.00
CA GLU A 34 8.84 4.25 -6.99
C GLU A 34 8.08 3.80 -8.26
N VAL A 35 6.98 3.07 -8.10
CA VAL A 35 6.13 2.61 -9.22
C VAL A 35 5.52 3.79 -9.96
N LEU A 36 5.03 4.80 -9.23
CA LEU A 36 4.47 6.00 -9.83
C LEU A 36 5.52 6.78 -10.62
N GLU A 37 6.74 6.94 -10.11
CA GLU A 37 7.84 7.65 -10.77
C GLU A 37 8.28 6.93 -12.04
N LYS A 38 8.57 5.62 -11.93
CA LYS A 38 9.03 4.79 -13.05
C LYS A 38 7.96 4.54 -14.10
N GLY A 39 6.68 4.58 -13.72
CA GLY A 39 5.57 4.22 -14.62
C GLY A 39 5.58 2.75 -15.02
N MET A 40 6.09 1.87 -14.16
CA MET A 40 6.15 0.43 -14.41
C MET A 40 5.58 -0.34 -13.22
N ALA A 41 4.67 -1.28 -13.50
CA ALA A 41 4.12 -2.13 -12.47
C ALA A 41 5.21 -3.01 -11.83
N SER A 42 5.05 -3.29 -10.54
CA SER A 42 6.01 -4.10 -9.79
C SER A 42 5.31 -4.81 -8.63
N LYS A 43 6.02 -5.78 -8.01
CA LYS A 43 5.57 -6.47 -6.81
C LYS A 43 6.69 -6.58 -5.77
N ARG A 44 6.31 -6.57 -4.49
CA ARG A 44 7.23 -6.72 -3.35
C ARG A 44 6.51 -7.40 -2.18
N GLU A 45 7.22 -8.26 -1.46
CA GLU A 45 6.76 -8.74 -0.15
C GLU A 45 7.19 -7.75 0.91
N ILE A 46 6.24 -7.29 1.73
CA ILE A 46 6.48 -6.31 2.79
C ILE A 46 5.84 -6.81 4.08
N THR A 47 6.62 -6.82 5.15
CA THR A 47 6.15 -7.14 6.50
C THR A 47 5.72 -5.86 7.21
N PHE A 48 4.49 -5.85 7.68
CA PHE A 48 3.90 -4.77 8.46
C PHE A 48 3.81 -5.19 9.91
N GLU A 49 4.29 -4.32 10.79
CA GLU A 49 4.20 -4.48 12.23
C GLU A 49 3.30 -3.36 12.76
N THR A 50 2.01 -3.64 12.89
CA THR A 50 1.03 -2.64 13.33
C THR A 50 0.29 -3.12 14.57
N GLU A 51 -0.19 -2.18 15.40
CA GLU A 51 -1.04 -2.52 16.55
C GLU A 51 -2.37 -3.16 16.14
N LEU A 52 -2.82 -2.92 14.90
CA LEU A 52 -4.13 -3.33 14.41
C LEU A 52 -4.23 -4.81 14.06
N PHE A 53 -3.15 -5.41 13.56
CA PHE A 53 -3.14 -6.82 13.13
C PHE A 53 -1.84 -7.57 13.47
N GLY A 54 -0.94 -6.98 14.26
CA GLY A 54 0.35 -7.57 14.61
C GLY A 54 1.33 -7.58 13.44
N SER A 55 2.26 -8.53 13.47
CA SER A 55 3.23 -8.74 12.39
C SER A 55 2.61 -9.63 11.30
N LYS A 56 2.52 -9.09 10.08
CA LYS A 56 1.95 -9.76 8.91
C LYS A 56 2.72 -9.42 7.65
N THR A 57 2.97 -10.42 6.81
CA THR A 57 3.65 -10.22 5.51
C THR A 57 2.63 -10.24 4.39
N PHE A 58 2.72 -9.26 3.50
CA PHE A 58 1.85 -9.14 2.32
C PHE A 58 2.69 -9.17 1.05
N LEU A 59 2.27 -9.97 0.07
CA LEU A 59 2.70 -9.80 -1.31
C LEU A 59 1.89 -8.66 -1.91
N ILE A 60 2.56 -7.54 -2.19
CA ILE A 60 1.95 -6.33 -2.74
C ILE A 60 2.27 -6.23 -4.22
N TYR A 61 1.25 -5.99 -5.03
CA TYR A 61 1.36 -5.61 -6.44
C TYR A 61 0.84 -4.18 -6.62
N VAL A 62 1.62 -3.35 -7.29
CA VAL A 62 1.26 -1.95 -7.60
C VAL A 62 1.47 -1.70 -9.09
N GLU A 63 0.50 -1.05 -9.72
CA GLU A 63 0.58 -0.64 -11.12
C GLU A 63 0.15 0.83 -11.29
N PRO A 64 0.82 1.60 -12.17
CA PRO A 64 0.40 2.96 -12.49
C PRO A 64 -0.91 2.97 -13.28
N VAL A 65 -1.77 3.94 -12.98
CA VAL A 65 -3.03 4.16 -13.70
C VAL A 65 -2.88 5.40 -14.57
N TYR A 66 -3.28 5.24 -15.84
CA TYR A 66 -3.22 6.30 -16.85
C TYR A 66 -4.63 6.72 -17.26
N ASN A 67 -4.82 8.01 -17.53
CA ASN A 67 -6.04 8.49 -18.17
C ASN A 67 -6.01 8.26 -19.70
N LYS A 68 -7.08 8.65 -20.39
CA LYS A 68 -7.19 8.52 -21.86
C LYS A 68 -6.18 9.35 -22.65
N LEU A 69 -5.56 10.35 -22.02
CA LEU A 69 -4.52 11.21 -22.60
C LEU A 69 -3.11 10.64 -22.38
N GLY A 70 -2.98 9.51 -21.67
CA GLY A 70 -1.69 8.90 -21.33
C GLY A 70 -0.99 9.55 -20.13
N GLU A 71 -1.69 10.37 -19.34
CA GLU A 71 -1.15 10.99 -18.13
C GLU A 71 -1.29 10.04 -16.94
N LYS A 72 -0.23 9.92 -16.12
CA LYS A 72 -0.28 9.16 -14.85
C LYS A 72 -1.18 9.89 -13.85
N ILE A 73 -2.24 9.25 -13.40
CA ILE A 73 -3.23 9.83 -12.46
C ILE A 73 -3.23 9.16 -11.09
N GLY A 74 -2.49 8.06 -10.91
CA GLY A 74 -2.41 7.35 -9.64
C GLY A 74 -1.85 5.95 -9.81
N ILE A 75 -2.21 5.08 -8.88
CA ILE A 75 -1.84 3.67 -8.85
C ILE A 75 -3.03 2.80 -8.46
N ASN A 76 -3.04 1.55 -8.93
CA ASN A 76 -3.81 0.47 -8.30
C ASN A 76 -2.90 -0.26 -7.34
N TYR A 77 -3.46 -0.70 -6.21
CA TYR A 77 -2.76 -1.43 -5.17
C TYR A 77 -3.55 -2.70 -4.84
N MET A 78 -2.86 -3.85 -4.83
CA MET A 78 -3.39 -5.12 -4.33
C MET A 78 -2.40 -5.71 -3.34
N GLY A 79 -2.89 -6.08 -2.15
CA GLY A 79 -2.11 -6.79 -1.14
C GLY A 79 -2.76 -8.14 -0.82
N MET A 80 -1.99 -9.21 -0.89
CA MET A 80 -2.39 -10.55 -0.45
C MET A 80 -1.57 -10.90 0.79
N GLU A 81 -2.22 -11.23 1.90
CA GLU A 81 -1.53 -11.73 3.09
C GLU A 81 -0.90 -13.10 2.76
N VAL A 82 0.38 -13.26 3.08
CA VAL A 82 1.19 -14.47 2.81
C VAL A 82 2.01 -14.88 4.04
N THR A 83 1.60 -14.46 5.24
CA THR A 83 2.29 -14.85 6.48
C THR A 83 2.17 -16.36 6.69
N ASP A 84 3.29 -17.01 7.03
CA ASP A 84 3.35 -18.43 7.40
C ASP A 84 2.56 -18.77 8.68
#